data_AF-A0A0Q8DCP1-F1
#
_entry.id   AF-A0A0Q8DCP1-F1
#
_cell.length_a   1.000
_cell.length_b   1.000
_cell.length_c   1.000
_cell.angle_alpha   90.00
_cell.angle_beta   90.00
_cell.angle_gamma   90.00
#
_symmetry.space_group_name_H-M   'P 1'
#
loop_
_entity.id
_entity.type
_entity.pdbx_description
1 polymer ?
#
loop_
_entity_poly.entity_id
_entity_poly.type
_entity_poly.pdbx_seq_one_letter_code
_entity_poly.pdbx_strand_id
1 'polypeptide(L)'
;MSQNPFDALSGGGDLSGALGGLDLGALLQQAQQMQEDLQAAQDRLADTSVEGSVAGGVVTVTVSGVGELTAVNITPEALDGTDAAALADLGDLIVAAFRDARTKVDELASSTLGPLAGGLPGAGEPGLPGQLGF
;
A
#
# COMPACT_ATOMS: atom_id res chain seq x y z
N MET A 1 -43.53 -32.57 37.29
CA MET A 1 -43.15 -32.26 35.89
C MET A 1 -42.80 -30.79 35.83
N SER A 2 -41.52 -30.46 35.96
CA SER A 2 -40.99 -29.11 35.75
C SER A 2 -39.76 -29.30 34.88
N GLN A 3 -39.97 -29.26 33.55
CA GLN A 3 -38.87 -29.25 32.60
C GLN A 3 -38.36 -27.81 32.52
N ASN A 4 -37.10 -27.61 32.91
CA ASN A 4 -36.39 -26.37 32.66
C ASN A 4 -36.08 -26.28 31.15
N PRO A 5 -36.48 -25.20 30.46
CA PRO A 5 -36.25 -25.03 29.03
C PRO A 5 -34.77 -24.79 28.66
N PHE A 6 -33.89 -24.70 29.65
CA PHE A 6 -32.44 -24.53 29.48
C PHE A 6 -31.68 -25.85 29.24
N ASP A 7 -32.29 -27.01 29.51
CA ASP A 7 -31.63 -28.31 29.35
C ASP A 7 -31.48 -28.72 27.87
N ALA A 8 -32.36 -28.21 27.00
CA ALA A 8 -32.36 -28.47 25.55
C ALA A 8 -31.22 -27.78 24.77
N LEU A 9 -30.51 -26.84 25.38
CA LEU A 9 -29.33 -26.20 24.80
C LEU A 9 -28.00 -26.79 25.30
N SER A 10 -28.04 -27.72 26.26
CA SER A 10 -26.83 -28.36 26.81
C SER A 10 -26.43 -29.66 26.09
N GLY A 11 -27.19 -30.06 25.06
CA GLY A 11 -26.87 -31.19 24.20
C GLY A 11 -25.61 -30.91 23.39
N GLY A 12 -24.47 -31.30 23.95
CA GLY A 12 -23.14 -31.23 23.36
C GLY A 12 -23.05 -31.95 22.02
N GLY A 13 -23.32 -31.21 20.96
CA GLY A 13 -22.82 -31.46 19.62
C GLY A 13 -21.80 -30.39 19.31
N ASP A 14 -20.53 -30.74 19.49
CA ASP A 14 -19.34 -30.00 19.10
C ASP A 14 -19.55 -29.01 17.94
N LEU A 15 -19.60 -27.71 18.27
CA LEU A 15 -19.38 -26.63 17.29
C LEU A 15 -17.98 -26.73 16.65
N SER A 16 -17.09 -27.55 17.24
CA SER A 16 -15.77 -27.89 16.70
C SER A 16 -15.87 -28.77 15.44
N GLY A 17 -16.91 -29.61 15.30
CA GLY A 17 -17.13 -30.42 14.09
C GLY A 17 -17.69 -29.63 12.91
N ALA A 18 -18.38 -28.52 13.16
CA ALA A 18 -18.92 -27.63 12.12
C ALA A 18 -17.88 -26.63 11.56
N LEU A 19 -16.75 -26.45 12.25
CA LEU A 19 -15.63 -25.58 11.83
C LEU A 19 -14.32 -26.38 11.61
N GLY A 20 -14.31 -27.68 11.88
CA GLY A 20 -13.12 -28.54 12.01
C GLY A 20 -12.49 -29.06 10.71
N GLY A 21 -12.63 -28.33 9.60
CA GLY A 21 -12.06 -28.71 8.31
C GLY A 21 -11.07 -27.71 7.70
N LEU A 22 -10.85 -26.56 8.36
CA LEU A 22 -9.80 -25.64 7.92
C LEU A 22 -8.52 -26.02 8.64
N ASP A 23 -7.53 -26.42 7.85
CA ASP A 23 -6.20 -26.85 8.26
C ASP A 23 -5.48 -25.67 8.94
N LEU A 24 -5.75 -25.48 10.24
CA LEU A 24 -5.29 -24.35 11.05
C LEU A 24 -3.76 -24.20 11.02
N GLY A 25 -3.05 -25.32 10.86
CA GLY A 25 -1.59 -25.34 10.69
C GLY A 25 -1.13 -24.75 9.37
N ALA A 26 -1.79 -25.09 8.26
CA ALA A 26 -1.50 -24.52 6.95
C ALA A 26 -1.83 -23.01 6.90
N LEU A 27 -2.93 -22.62 7.55
CA LEU A 27 -3.33 -21.21 7.66
C LEU A 27 -2.31 -20.40 8.48
N LEU A 28 -1.80 -20.95 9.59
CA LEU A 28 -0.77 -20.30 10.40
C LEU A 28 0.56 -20.15 9.64
N GLN A 29 0.98 -21.17 8.90
CA GLN A 29 2.17 -21.10 8.05
C GLN A 29 2.03 -20.07 6.93
N GLN A 30 0.87 -20.03 6.28
CA GLN A 30 0.59 -19.05 5.24
C GLN A 30 0.57 -17.61 5.80
N ALA A 31 0.02 -17.42 7.00
CA ALA A 31 0.04 -16.13 7.69
C ALA A 31 1.46 -15.69 8.06
N GLN A 32 2.32 -16.61 8.52
CA GLN A 32 3.72 -16.33 8.84
C GLN A 32 4.51 -15.90 7.59
N GLN A 33 4.35 -16.63 6.48
CA GLN A 33 4.98 -16.28 5.20
C GLN A 33 4.50 -14.92 4.70
N MET A 34 3.20 -14.63 4.80
CA MET A 34 2.66 -13.32 4.45
C MET A 34 3.27 -12.18 5.27
N GLN A 35 3.47 -12.37 6.58
CA GLN A 35 4.09 -11.35 7.44
C GLN A 35 5.52 -11.05 6.97
N GLU A 36 6.30 -12.09 6.65
CA GLU A 36 7.66 -11.95 6.12
C GLU A 36 7.67 -11.27 4.75
N ASP A 37 6.78 -11.67 3.84
CA ASP A 37 6.69 -11.11 2.49
C ASP A 37 6.27 -9.63 2.53
N LEU A 38 5.35 -9.26 3.42
CA LEU A 38 4.94 -7.86 3.63
C LEU A 38 6.09 -7.01 4.19
N GLN A 39 6.88 -7.54 5.12
CA GLN A 39 8.03 -6.84 5.66
C GLN A 39 9.08 -6.63 4.56
N ALA A 40 9.42 -7.69 3.83
CA ALA A 40 10.40 -7.63 2.74
C ALA A 40 9.95 -6.75 1.56
N ALA A 41 8.64 -6.65 1.31
CA ALA A 41 8.08 -5.75 0.31
C ALA A 41 8.15 -4.29 0.73
N GLN A 42 7.89 -3.98 2.01
CA GLN A 42 8.05 -2.63 2.55
C GLN A 42 9.52 -2.19 2.49
N ASP A 43 10.46 -3.05 2.87
CA ASP A 43 11.89 -2.75 2.80
C ASP A 43 12.34 -2.51 1.35
N ARG A 44 11.89 -3.36 0.41
CA ARG A 44 12.16 -3.17 -1.03
C ARG A 44 11.58 -1.87 -1.58
N LEU A 45 10.39 -1.48 -1.16
CA LEU A 45 9.79 -0.19 -1.55
C LEU A 45 10.63 0.98 -1.03
N ALA A 46 11.12 0.91 0.21
CA ALA A 46 11.98 1.94 0.77
C ALA A 46 13.31 2.08 0.01
N ASP A 47 13.92 0.96 -0.40
CA ASP A 47 15.18 0.95 -1.15
C ASP A 47 15.01 1.27 -2.65
N THR A 48 13.79 1.21 -3.17
CA THR A 48 13.53 1.54 -4.57
C THR A 48 13.41 3.05 -4.74
N SER A 49 14.01 3.59 -5.80
CA SER A 49 13.88 4.99 -6.20
C SER A 49 13.25 5.10 -7.58
N VAL A 50 12.42 6.12 -7.76
CA VAL A 50 11.71 6.40 -9.00
C VAL A 50 12.06 7.81 -9.47
N GLU A 51 12.26 7.95 -10.78
CA GLU A 51 12.56 9.24 -11.41
C GLU A 51 11.32 9.80 -12.13
N GLY A 52 10.98 11.05 -11.80
CA GLY A 52 10.00 11.85 -12.52
C GLY A 52 10.69 12.95 -13.30
N SER A 53 10.19 13.25 -14.50
CA SER A 53 10.82 14.23 -15.38
C SER A 53 9.80 15.05 -16.15
N VAL A 54 10.11 16.32 -16.42
CA VAL A 54 9.28 17.21 -17.24
C VAL A 54 10.11 17.93 -18.29
N ALA A 55 9.42 18.62 -19.21
CA ALA A 55 10.04 19.41 -20.27
C ALA A 55 11.10 18.64 -21.08
N GLY A 56 10.90 17.34 -21.30
CA GLY A 56 11.83 16.49 -22.05
C GLY A 56 13.06 16.01 -21.26
N GLY A 57 13.04 16.05 -19.92
CA GLY A 57 14.17 15.62 -19.08
C GLY A 57 15.06 16.77 -18.60
N VAL A 58 14.61 18.00 -18.84
CA VAL A 58 15.28 19.24 -18.45
C VAL A 58 15.23 19.44 -16.93
N VAL A 59 14.14 19.00 -16.29
CA VAL A 59 14.04 18.87 -14.83
C VAL A 59 13.67 17.43 -14.50
N THR A 60 14.50 16.80 -13.69
CA THR A 60 14.32 15.44 -13.19
C THR A 60 14.39 15.44 -11.67
N VAL A 61 13.49 14.70 -11.03
CA VAL A 61 13.48 14.51 -9.58
C VAL A 61 13.44 13.03 -9.25
N THR A 62 14.19 12.65 -8.22
CA THR A 62 14.27 11.28 -7.74
C THR A 62 13.55 11.20 -6.40
N VAL A 63 12.58 10.31 -6.31
CA VAL A 63 11.77 10.09 -5.11
C VAL A 63 11.91 8.63 -4.71
N SER A 64 12.11 8.35 -3.42
CA SER A 64 12.11 6.97 -2.91
C SER A 64 10.70 6.36 -3.00
N GLY A 65 10.58 5.03 -2.92
CA GLY A 65 9.29 4.35 -2.96
C GLY A 65 8.42 4.61 -1.73
N VAL A 66 8.95 5.29 -0.70
CA VAL A 66 8.18 5.84 0.43
C VAL A 66 7.70 7.28 0.19
N GLY A 67 8.09 7.90 -0.93
CA GLY A 67 7.67 9.24 -1.31
C GLY A 67 8.61 10.37 -0.88
N GLU A 68 9.80 10.05 -0.39
CA GLU A 68 10.77 11.06 0.03
C GLU A 68 11.56 11.57 -1.18
N LEU A 69 11.66 12.89 -1.34
CA LEU A 69 12.47 13.50 -2.38
C LEU A 69 13.96 13.39 -2.02
N THR A 70 14.74 12.70 -2.84
CA THR A 70 16.15 12.42 -2.58
C THR A 70 17.09 13.21 -3.47
N ALA A 71 16.67 13.53 -4.69
CA ALA A 71 17.48 14.33 -5.61
C ALA A 71 16.62 15.20 -6.53
N VAL A 72 17.19 16.33 -6.95
CA VAL A 72 16.67 17.21 -7.99
C VAL A 72 17.82 17.53 -8.94
N ASN A 73 17.64 17.20 -10.21
CA ASN A 73 18.60 17.48 -11.27
C ASN A 73 17.96 18.43 -12.28
N ILE A 74 18.67 19.52 -12.58
CA ILE A 74 18.18 20.61 -13.43
C ILE A 74 19.26 20.88 -14.47
N THR A 75 18.92 20.76 -15.74
CA THR A 75 19.84 21.10 -16.82
C THR A 75 19.84 22.62 -17.07
N PRO A 76 20.91 23.19 -17.66
CA PRO A 76 20.97 24.61 -17.98
C PRO A 76 19.84 25.08 -18.91
N GLU A 77 19.30 24.16 -19.69
CA GLU A 77 18.18 24.37 -20.61
C GLU A 77 16.85 24.64 -19.88
N ALA A 78 16.78 24.40 -18.57
CA ALA A 78 15.62 24.68 -17.73
C ALA A 78 15.49 26.16 -17.35
N LEU A 79 16.58 26.92 -17.51
CA LEU A 79 16.73 28.28 -17.03
C LEU A 79 16.81 29.25 -18.21
N ASP A 80 15.68 29.87 -18.53
CA ASP A 80 15.60 30.94 -19.54
C ASP A 80 15.91 32.34 -18.98
N GLY A 81 16.49 32.41 -17.77
CA GLY A 81 16.83 33.67 -17.12
C GLY A 81 17.23 33.52 -15.66
N THR A 82 17.64 34.63 -15.04
CA THR A 82 17.97 34.71 -13.60
C THR A 82 17.11 35.74 -12.87
N ASP A 83 16.08 36.27 -13.54
CA ASP A 83 15.10 37.17 -12.94
C ASP A 83 14.05 36.39 -12.15
N ALA A 84 13.26 37.10 -11.34
CA ALA A 84 12.29 36.47 -10.45
C ALA A 84 11.21 35.67 -11.19
N ALA A 85 10.86 36.06 -12.42
CA ALA A 85 9.89 35.33 -13.23
C ALA A 85 10.45 33.97 -13.68
N ALA A 86 11.65 33.94 -14.27
CA ALA A 86 12.28 32.68 -14.70
C ALA A 86 12.51 31.70 -13.54
N LEU A 87 12.87 32.19 -12.35
CA LEU A 87 13.01 31.34 -11.16
C LEU A 87 11.67 30.76 -10.68
N ALA A 88 10.57 31.50 -10.85
CA ALA A 88 9.24 31.01 -10.53
C ALA A 88 8.81 29.90 -11.51
N ASP A 89 9.04 30.10 -12.81
CA ASP A 89 8.73 29.10 -13.84
C ASP A 89 9.51 27.80 -13.61
N LEU A 90 10.79 27.88 -13.22
CA LEU A 90 11.58 26.72 -12.82
C LEU A 90 10.98 26.00 -11.59
N GLY A 91 10.49 26.77 -10.61
CA GLY A 91 9.79 26.23 -9.46
C GLY A 91 8.56 25.41 -9.85
N ASP A 92 7.75 25.91 -10.79
CA ASP A 92 6.58 25.20 -11.30
C ASP A 92 6.97 23.90 -12.01
N LEU A 93 8.07 23.89 -12.76
CA LEU A 93 8.61 22.67 -13.39
C LEU A 93 9.04 21.62 -12.36
N ILE A 94 9.72 22.02 -11.27
CA ILE A 94 10.11 21.10 -10.20
C ILE A 94 8.87 20.48 -9.54
N VAL A 95 7.85 21.28 -9.26
CA VAL A 95 6.58 20.80 -8.69
C VAL A 95 5.91 19.81 -9.65
N ALA A 96 5.91 20.09 -10.95
CA ALA A 96 5.37 19.19 -11.95
C ALA A 96 6.15 17.86 -12.03
N ALA A 97 7.49 17.91 -12.02
CA ALA A 97 8.34 16.72 -11.99
C ALA A 97 8.10 15.87 -10.74
N PHE A 98 7.93 16.50 -9.58
CA PHE A 98 7.63 15.80 -8.34
C PHE A 98 6.27 15.10 -8.37
N ARG A 99 5.25 15.73 -8.96
CA ARG A 99 3.93 15.11 -9.15
C ARG A 99 4.01 13.89 -10.08
N ASP A 100 4.81 13.96 -11.14
CA ASP A 100 5.07 12.83 -12.03
C ASP A 100 5.75 11.67 -11.29
N ALA A 101 6.83 11.96 -10.55
CA ALA A 101 7.51 10.96 -9.72
C ALA A 101 6.58 10.35 -8.67
N ARG A 102 5.75 11.17 -8.01
CA ARG A 102 4.81 10.71 -6.98
C ARG A 102 3.78 9.73 -7.55
N THR A 103 3.24 10.03 -8.74
CA THR A 103 2.31 9.13 -9.43
C THR A 103 2.94 7.77 -9.69
N LYS A 104 4.19 7.76 -10.16
CA LYS A 104 4.93 6.51 -10.39
C LYS A 104 5.26 5.75 -9.10
N VAL A 105 5.54 6.46 -8.00
CA VAL A 105 5.71 5.84 -6.67
C VAL A 105 4.41 5.17 -6.20
N ASP A 106 3.27 5.83 -6.37
CA ASP A 106 1.97 5.27 -6.00
C ASP A 106 1.64 4.01 -6.86
N GLU A 107 1.97 4.03 -8.15
CA GLU A 107 1.87 2.86 -9.04
C GLU A 107 2.80 1.71 -8.61
N LEU A 108 4.06 2.02 -8.26
CA LEU A 108 5.03 1.05 -7.77
C LEU A 108 4.58 0.40 -6.46
N ALA A 109 4.07 1.21 -5.53
CA ALA A 109 3.54 0.74 -4.25
C ALA A 109 2.33 -0.17 -4.45
N SER A 110 1.40 0.22 -5.34
CA SER A 110 0.25 -0.59 -5.72
C SER A 110 0.66 -1.92 -6.37
N SER A 111 1.66 -1.90 -7.26
CA SER A 111 2.15 -3.13 -7.91
C SER A 111 2.89 -4.07 -6.95
N THR A 112 3.55 -3.52 -5.93
CA THR A 112 4.36 -4.30 -4.99
C THR A 112 3.51 -4.87 -3.85
N LEU A 113 2.56 -4.08 -3.34
CA LEU A 113 1.69 -4.47 -2.22
C LEU A 113 0.38 -5.10 -2.68
N GLY A 114 -0.12 -4.75 -3.88
CA GLY A 114 -1.40 -5.25 -4.41
C GLY A 114 -1.52 -6.78 -4.44
N PRO A 115 -0.53 -7.52 -4.94
CA PRO A 115 -0.56 -8.99 -4.90
C PRO A 115 -0.56 -9.56 -3.48
N LEU A 116 0.10 -8.89 -2.54
CA LEU A 116 0.17 -9.30 -1.14
C LEU A 116 -1.14 -9.00 -0.38
N ALA A 117 -1.80 -7.90 -0.72
CA ALA A 117 -3.11 -7.53 -0.19
C ALA A 117 -4.25 -8.38 -0.78
N GLY A 118 -4.17 -8.73 -2.07
CA GLY A 118 -5.16 -9.57 -2.76
C GLY A 118 -5.11 -11.06 -2.38
N GLY A 119 -4.06 -11.51 -1.70
CA GLY A 119 -3.92 -12.88 -1.19
C GLY A 119 -4.63 -13.17 0.13
N LEU A 120 -5.16 -12.14 0.80
CA LEU A 120 -5.87 -12.31 2.07
C LEU A 120 -7.30 -12.81 1.83
N PRO A 121 -7.69 -13.98 2.36
CA PRO A 121 -9.10 -14.35 2.45
C PRO A 121 -9.80 -13.35 3.39
N GLY A 122 -10.35 -12.28 2.81
CA GLY A 122 -11.07 -11.21 3.52
C GLY A 122 -10.63 -9.76 3.25
N ALA A 123 -9.52 -9.50 2.53
CA ALA A 123 -9.11 -8.11 2.23
C ALA A 123 -9.57 -7.59 0.86
N GLY A 124 -10.36 -8.39 0.13
CA GLY A 124 -10.99 -8.01 -1.13
C GLY A 124 -12.31 -7.26 -0.99
N GLU A 125 -12.70 -6.82 0.20
CA GLU A 125 -13.90 -5.99 0.42
C GLU A 125 -13.52 -4.53 0.68
N PRO A 126 -13.36 -3.70 -0.39
CA PRO A 126 -13.48 -2.26 -0.27
C PRO A 126 -14.94 -1.93 0.03
N GLY A 127 -15.29 -1.99 1.32
CA GLY A 127 -16.59 -1.58 1.84
C GLY A 127 -17.54 -2.73 2.12
N LEU A 128 -17.55 -3.19 3.38
CA LEU A 128 -18.79 -3.56 4.05
C LEU A 128 -18.91 -2.79 5.39
N PRO A 129 -20.14 -2.36 5.71
CA PRO A 129 -20.42 -1.17 6.48
C PRO A 129 -20.21 -1.41 7.97
N GLY A 130 -19.48 -0.50 8.62
CA GLY A 130 -19.48 -0.33 10.06
C GLY A 130 -20.84 0.15 10.56
N GLN A 131 -21.86 -0.71 10.46
CA GLN A 131 -22.89 -0.82 11.48
C GLN A 131 -22.30 -1.67 12.61
N LEU A 132 -21.47 -1.04 13.44
CA LEU A 132 -21.20 -1.51 14.79
C LEU A 132 -21.70 -0.41 15.71
N GLY A 133 -22.80 -0.70 16.39
CA GLY A 133 -23.39 0.22 17.35
C GLY A 133 -22.40 0.53 18.46
N PHE A 134 -22.12 1.83 18.63
CA PHE A 134 -22.45 2.61 19.81
C PHE A 134 -22.80 4.02 19.38
#